data_AF-A0A928SKQ2-F1
#
_entry.id   AF-A0A928SKQ2-F1
#
_cell.length_a   1.000
_cell.length_b   1.000
_cell.length_c   1.000
_cell.angle_alpha   90.00
_cell.angle_beta   90.00
_cell.angle_gamma   90.00
#
_symmetry.space_group_name_H-M   'P 1'
#
loop_
_entity.id
_entity.type
_entity.pdbx_description
1 polymer ?
#
loop_
_entity_poly.entity_id
_entity_poly.type
_entity_poly.pdbx_seq_one_letter_code
_entity_poly.pdbx_strand_id
1 'polypeptide(L)'
;MNYLFWILVGIIIGWIIEWVIDWLFWRKPAGASPEKLAAAEAENRRLQAQLAESQQRLAQIEAENSQRQSAPLGLGERSLPSRMAHAVDPEATLVQTRPARKDRLEEVEGIGPVYAKRLNEAGIFSFAQLAELSAAQVREIINPEEWQKIEPESWIAQAKVLANPDHLEDINGIGDEYAQRLNQAGIYTFAQLIEAGPERLRQIIDPEKWQKIEPESWITEARQFVAQKSDQAAKGA
;
A
#
# COMPACT_ATOMS: atom_id res chain seq x y z
N MET A 1 -46.15 -55.18 -30.50
CA MET A 1 -44.85 -55.59 -29.93
C MET A 1 -44.17 -54.35 -29.32
N ASN A 2 -44.66 -53.85 -28.18
CA ASN A 2 -44.25 -52.55 -27.61
C ASN A 2 -43.11 -52.70 -26.58
N TYR A 3 -42.13 -53.55 -26.86
CA TYR A 3 -40.99 -53.73 -25.95
C TYR A 3 -40.12 -52.47 -25.85
N LEU A 4 -40.10 -51.66 -26.92
CA LEU A 4 -39.40 -50.38 -26.94
C LEU A 4 -39.95 -49.39 -25.89
N PHE A 5 -41.27 -49.41 -25.65
CA PHE A 5 -41.91 -48.56 -24.64
C PHE A 5 -41.47 -48.95 -23.23
N TRP A 6 -41.44 -50.25 -22.92
CA TRP A 6 -41.03 -50.75 -21.60
C TRP A 6 -39.54 -50.52 -21.31
N ILE A 7 -38.67 -50.55 -22.33
CA ILE A 7 -37.25 -50.19 -22.19
C ILE A 7 -37.09 -48.70 -21.87
N LEU A 8 -37.82 -47.83 -22.56
CA LEU A 8 -37.81 -46.38 -22.30
C LEU A 8 -38.31 -46.05 -20.88
N VAL A 9 -39.37 -46.71 -20.43
CA VAL A 9 -39.91 -46.55 -19.07
C VAL A 9 -38.88 -46.99 -18.02
N GLY A 10 -38.19 -48.10 -18.24
CA GLY A 10 -37.13 -48.56 -17.33
C GLY A 10 -35.98 -47.56 -17.18
N ILE A 11 -35.54 -46.95 -18.28
CA ILE A 11 -34.47 -45.94 -18.28
C ILE A 11 -34.91 -44.68 -17.52
N ILE A 12 -36.14 -44.21 -17.75
CA ILE A 12 -36.67 -43.03 -17.06
C ILE A 12 -36.80 -43.28 -15.55
N ILE A 13 -37.30 -44.46 -15.16
CA ILE A 13 -37.42 -44.83 -13.74
C ILE A 13 -36.04 -44.92 -13.08
N GLY A 14 -35.07 -45.55 -13.75
CA GLY A 14 -33.69 -45.62 -13.26
C GLY A 14 -33.07 -44.24 -13.06
N TRP A 15 -33.24 -43.35 -14.04
CA TRP A 15 -32.75 -41.97 -13.99
C TRP A 15 -33.40 -41.15 -12.87
N ILE A 16 -34.72 -41.31 -12.66
CA ILE A 16 -35.43 -40.63 -11.56
C ILE A 16 -34.95 -41.17 -10.20
N ILE A 17 -34.74 -42.48 -10.06
CA ILE A 17 -34.26 -43.06 -8.80
C ILE A 17 -32.86 -42.55 -8.47
N GLU A 18 -31.95 -42.54 -9.45
CA GLU A 18 -30.60 -42.00 -9.29
C GLU A 18 -30.64 -40.51 -8.90
N TRP A 19 -31.46 -39.72 -9.58
CA TRP A 19 -31.66 -38.30 -9.27
C TRP A 19 -32.26 -38.07 -7.87
N VAL A 20 -33.22 -38.89 -7.44
CA VAL A 20 -33.80 -38.80 -6.09
C VAL A 20 -32.79 -39.17 -5.00
N ILE A 21 -31.93 -40.16 -5.25
CA ILE A 21 -30.85 -40.53 -4.33
C ILE A 21 -29.84 -39.39 -4.22
N ASP A 22 -29.38 -38.83 -5.34
CA ASP A 22 -28.48 -37.66 -5.35
C ASP A 22 -29.12 -36.46 -4.64
N TRP A 23 -30.39 -36.18 -4.91
CA TRP A 23 -31.11 -35.11 -4.24
C TRP A 23 -31.26 -35.36 -2.73
N LEU A 24 -31.55 -36.58 -2.29
CA LEU A 24 -31.65 -36.89 -0.86
C LEU A 24 -30.28 -36.88 -0.14
N PHE A 25 -29.21 -37.31 -0.80
CA PHE A 25 -27.88 -37.39 -0.21
C PHE A 25 -27.09 -36.07 -0.29
N TRP A 26 -27.24 -35.30 -1.37
CA TRP A 26 -26.56 -34.01 -1.57
C TRP A 26 -27.40 -32.80 -1.18
N ARG A 27 -28.73 -32.91 -1.01
CA ARG A 27 -29.52 -31.86 -0.36
C ARG A 27 -29.46 -31.97 1.16
N LYS A 28 -28.25 -32.05 1.69
CA LYS A 28 -27.99 -31.47 3.01
C LYS A 28 -27.86 -29.98 2.77
N PRO A 29 -28.75 -29.12 3.32
CA PRO A 29 -28.51 -27.69 3.24
C PRO A 29 -27.12 -27.46 3.81
N ALA A 30 -26.22 -26.86 3.01
CA ALA A 30 -24.91 -26.42 3.48
C ALA A 30 -25.17 -25.66 4.78
N GLY A 31 -24.75 -26.25 5.91
CA GLY A 31 -25.22 -25.92 7.24
C GLY A 31 -24.67 -24.60 7.75
N ALA A 32 -25.05 -23.49 7.13
CA ALA A 32 -25.10 -22.23 7.83
C ALA A 32 -26.34 -22.29 8.72
N SER A 33 -26.14 -22.54 10.01
CA SER A 33 -27.20 -22.43 11.02
C SER A 33 -27.96 -21.11 10.79
N PRO A 34 -29.30 -21.08 10.92
CA PRO A 34 -30.08 -19.84 10.70
C PRO A 34 -29.55 -18.66 11.54
N GLU A 35 -28.96 -18.94 12.69
CA GLU A 35 -28.23 -17.98 13.52
C GLU A 35 -26.99 -17.38 12.83
N LYS A 36 -26.19 -18.18 12.14
CA LYS A 36 -25.01 -17.70 11.38
C LYS A 36 -25.41 -16.86 10.18
N LEU A 37 -26.51 -17.21 9.50
CA LEU A 37 -27.06 -16.41 8.40
C LEU A 37 -27.54 -15.05 8.92
N ALA A 38 -28.31 -15.03 10.02
CA ALA A 38 -28.75 -13.79 10.65
C ALA A 38 -27.57 -12.93 11.14
N ALA A 39 -26.52 -13.55 11.70
CA ALA A 39 -25.31 -12.86 12.11
C ALA A 39 -24.55 -12.26 10.92
N ALA A 40 -24.37 -13.01 9.83
CA ALA A 40 -23.71 -12.54 8.62
C ALA A 40 -24.49 -11.41 7.91
N GLU A 41 -25.82 -11.46 7.93
CA GLU A 41 -26.68 -10.39 7.43
C GLU A 41 -26.63 -9.14 8.32
N ALA A 42 -26.54 -9.31 9.64
CA ALA A 42 -26.35 -8.19 10.57
C ALA A 42 -24.97 -7.54 10.36
N GLU A 43 -23.94 -8.34 10.15
CA GLU A 43 -22.58 -7.87 9.85
C GLU A 43 -22.53 -7.13 8.52
N ASN A 44 -23.13 -7.67 7.45
CA ASN A 44 -23.23 -6.98 6.16
C ASN A 44 -23.92 -5.62 6.29
N ARG A 45 -25.03 -5.54 7.04
CA ARG A 45 -25.73 -4.27 7.29
C ARG A 45 -24.85 -3.27 8.04
N ARG A 46 -24.09 -3.73 9.04
CA ARG A 46 -23.14 -2.87 9.77
C ARG A 46 -22.03 -2.36 8.85
N LEU A 47 -21.45 -3.23 8.03
CA LEU A 47 -20.40 -2.85 7.08
C LEU A 47 -20.92 -1.86 6.04
N GLN A 48 -22.13 -2.06 5.52
CA GLN A 48 -22.78 -1.12 4.61
C GLN A 48 -23.03 0.25 5.27
N ALA A 49 -23.44 0.28 6.54
CA ALA A 49 -23.60 1.53 7.28
C ALA A 49 -22.26 2.25 7.50
N GLN A 50 -21.19 1.51 7.83
CA GLN A 50 -19.84 2.07 7.98
C GLN A 50 -19.31 2.64 6.66
N LEU A 51 -19.54 1.95 5.54
CA LEU A 51 -19.16 2.44 4.21
C LEU A 51 -19.90 3.73 3.87
N ALA A 52 -21.21 3.79 4.11
CA ALA A 52 -22.01 5.00 3.89
C ALA A 52 -21.51 6.16 4.75
N GLU A 53 -21.19 5.91 6.02
CA GLU A 53 -20.63 6.91 6.93
C GLU A 53 -19.25 7.40 6.46
N SER A 54 -18.37 6.49 6.04
CA SER A 54 -17.05 6.82 5.49
C SER A 54 -17.16 7.68 4.23
N GLN A 55 -18.02 7.29 3.29
CA GLN A 55 -18.29 8.05 2.06
C GLN A 55 -18.84 9.44 2.37
N GLN A 56 -19.73 9.56 3.35
CA GLN A 56 -20.28 10.84 3.76
C GLN A 56 -19.21 11.74 4.41
N ARG A 57 -18.31 11.20 5.22
CA ARG A 57 -17.17 11.96 5.76
C ARG A 57 -16.25 12.47 4.65
N LEU A 58 -15.96 11.65 3.64
CA LEU A 58 -15.16 12.08 2.49
C LEU A 58 -15.82 13.23 1.74
N ALA A 59 -17.12 13.12 1.43
CA ALA A 59 -17.88 14.19 0.78
C ALA A 59 -17.90 15.49 1.61
N GLN A 60 -17.99 15.41 2.94
CA GLN A 60 -17.91 16.58 3.82
C GLN A 60 -16.54 17.24 3.77
N ILE A 61 -15.45 16.46 3.81
CA ILE A 61 -14.08 16.98 3.73
C ILE A 61 -13.83 17.64 2.36
N GLU A 62 -14.33 17.04 1.28
CA GLU A 62 -14.24 17.61 -0.07
C GLU A 62 -15.02 18.93 -0.18
N ALA A 63 -16.22 18.99 0.38
CA ALA A 63 -17.03 20.21 0.42
C ALA A 63 -16.36 21.31 1.26
N GLU A 64 -15.80 20.96 2.43
CA GLU A 64 -15.07 21.90 3.28
C GLU A 64 -13.81 22.43 2.58
N ASN A 65 -13.04 21.57 1.92
CA ASN A 65 -11.87 21.97 1.15
C ASN A 65 -12.24 22.87 -0.03
N SER A 66 -13.34 22.57 -0.73
CA SER A 66 -13.84 23.39 -1.84
C SER A 66 -14.29 24.77 -1.36
N GLN A 67 -14.97 24.85 -0.21
CA GLN A 67 -15.38 26.13 0.39
C GLN A 67 -14.16 26.97 0.82
N ARG A 68 -13.18 26.36 1.48
CA ARG A 68 -11.92 27.01 1.87
C ARG A 68 -11.15 27.57 0.66
N GLN A 69 -11.18 26.88 -0.48
CA GLN A 69 -10.55 27.33 -1.72
C GLN A 69 -11.34 28.45 -2.44
N SER A 70 -12.66 28.51 -2.25
CA SER A 70 -13.54 29.52 -2.88
C SER A 70 -13.73 30.81 -2.07
N ALA A 71 -13.19 30.88 -0.84
CA ALA A 71 -13.25 32.10 -0.04
C ALA A 71 -12.47 33.23 -0.74
N PRO A 72 -13.11 34.35 -1.13
CA PRO A 72 -12.41 35.44 -1.80
C PRO A 72 -11.42 36.09 -0.84
N LEU A 73 -10.16 36.16 -1.26
CA LEU A 73 -9.10 36.99 -0.66
C LEU A 73 -9.56 38.45 -0.64
N GLY A 74 -10.12 38.88 0.49
CA GLY A 74 -10.43 40.27 0.78
C GLY A 74 -9.16 41.08 0.97
N LEU A 75 -8.87 41.91 -0.04
CA LEU A 75 -7.94 43.04 -0.13
C LEU A 75 -7.32 43.55 1.19
N GLY A 76 -5.98 43.55 1.21
CA GLY A 76 -5.15 44.36 2.09
C GLY A 76 -4.01 44.98 1.29
N GLU A 77 -4.34 45.95 0.43
CA GLU A 77 -3.37 46.88 -0.13
C GLU A 77 -2.62 47.59 1.02
N ARG A 78 -1.35 47.24 1.22
CA ARG A 78 -0.36 48.14 1.83
C ARG A 78 0.90 48.11 0.98
N SER A 79 0.89 49.06 0.05
CA SER A 79 2.05 49.72 -0.55
C SER A 79 3.22 49.90 0.42
N LEU A 80 4.41 49.41 0.05
CA LEU A 80 5.71 50.03 0.33
C LEU A 80 6.71 49.68 -0.80
N PRO A 81 7.73 50.53 -1.02
CA PRO A 81 8.12 50.98 -2.36
C PRO A 81 9.23 50.17 -3.03
N SER A 82 9.27 50.27 -4.36
CA SER A 82 10.42 49.97 -5.22
C SER A 82 11.73 50.44 -4.58
N ARG A 83 12.57 49.48 -4.18
CA ARG A 83 13.99 49.72 -4.00
C ARG A 83 14.79 48.53 -4.53
N MET A 84 15.27 48.76 -5.74
CA MET A 84 16.57 48.33 -6.26
C MET A 84 16.76 46.82 -6.48
N ALA A 85 16.74 46.49 -7.77
CA ALA A 85 17.34 45.32 -8.37
C ALA A 85 18.71 44.96 -7.75
N HIS A 86 18.82 43.72 -7.29
CA HIS A 86 20.04 42.95 -7.37
C HIS A 86 19.68 41.56 -7.89
N ALA A 87 20.30 41.21 -9.01
CA ALA A 87 20.04 40.03 -9.80
C ALA A 87 20.44 38.75 -9.06
N VAL A 88 19.53 37.77 -8.99
CA VAL A 88 19.82 36.33 -9.08
C VAL A 88 18.57 35.65 -9.63
N ASP A 89 18.70 34.86 -10.70
CA ASP A 89 17.63 34.13 -11.37
C ASP A 89 16.88 33.17 -10.42
N PRO A 90 15.54 33.00 -10.57
CA PRO A 90 14.86 31.82 -10.08
C PRO A 90 14.17 31.08 -11.25
N GLU A 91 14.94 30.23 -11.91
CA GLU A 91 14.42 29.06 -12.58
C GLU A 91 13.96 28.02 -11.52
N ALA A 92 12.93 27.24 -11.85
CA ALA A 92 12.28 26.20 -11.04
C ALA A 92 11.20 26.67 -10.04
N THR A 93 10.07 27.14 -10.59
CA THR A 93 8.77 26.90 -9.96
C THR A 93 8.49 25.39 -9.98
N LEU A 94 8.82 24.70 -8.89
CA LEU A 94 8.36 23.33 -8.66
C LEU A 94 6.85 23.37 -8.43
N VAL A 95 6.10 22.91 -9.42
CA VAL A 95 4.68 22.61 -9.32
C VAL A 95 4.53 21.45 -8.32
N GLN A 96 4.37 21.79 -7.04
CA GLN A 96 4.03 20.84 -5.98
C GLN A 96 2.58 20.38 -6.18
N THR A 97 2.37 19.41 -7.06
CA THR A 97 1.11 18.67 -7.14
C THR A 97 0.94 17.92 -5.82
N ARG A 98 -0.05 18.33 -5.02
CA ARG A 98 -0.44 17.61 -3.81
C ARG A 98 -0.75 16.15 -4.19
N PRO A 99 -0.08 15.15 -3.62
CA PRO A 99 -0.31 13.75 -3.99
C PRO A 99 -1.76 13.36 -3.69
N ALA A 100 -2.39 12.60 -4.58
CA ALA A 100 -3.80 12.19 -4.48
C ALA A 100 -4.09 11.30 -3.24
N ARG A 101 -3.02 10.74 -2.65
CA ARG A 101 -3.02 9.99 -1.40
C ARG A 101 -1.83 10.48 -0.57
N LYS A 102 -2.07 10.72 0.72
CA LYS A 102 -1.02 11.06 1.69
C LYS A 102 -0.33 9.77 2.15
N ASP A 103 0.99 9.74 2.11
CA ASP A 103 1.78 8.65 2.69
C ASP A 103 1.85 8.78 4.21
N ARG A 104 2.04 7.64 4.86
CA ARG A 104 2.21 7.58 6.31
C ARG A 104 3.68 7.76 6.65
N LEU A 105 4.11 9.02 6.77
CA LEU A 105 5.50 9.37 7.07
C LEU A 105 6.05 8.72 8.36
N GLU A 106 5.17 8.28 9.26
CA GLU A 106 5.51 7.51 10.46
C GLU A 106 6.08 6.12 10.18
N GLU A 107 6.03 5.63 8.93
CA GLU A 107 6.70 4.39 8.52
C GLU A 107 8.22 4.55 8.42
N VAL A 108 8.72 5.79 8.35
CA VAL A 108 10.16 6.09 8.46
C VAL A 108 10.58 6.00 9.92
N GLU A 109 11.58 5.17 10.21
CA GLU A 109 12.04 4.96 11.57
C GLU A 109 12.58 6.25 12.19
N GLY A 110 12.05 6.62 13.36
CA GLY A 110 12.38 7.85 14.08
C GLY A 110 11.42 9.02 13.80
N ILE A 111 10.57 8.93 12.77
CA ILE A 111 9.50 9.91 12.56
C ILE A 111 8.28 9.52 13.41
N GLY A 112 8.18 10.12 14.60
CA GLY A 112 6.98 10.02 15.42
C GLY A 112 5.80 10.85 14.88
N PRO A 113 4.58 10.64 15.40
CA PRO A 113 3.38 11.39 14.97
C PRO A 113 3.53 12.91 15.05
N VAL A 114 4.35 13.41 15.99
CA VAL A 114 4.62 14.86 16.14
C VAL A 114 5.41 15.40 14.95
N TYR A 115 6.49 14.73 14.55
CA TYR A 115 7.30 15.17 13.40
C TYR A 115 6.57 14.95 12.09
N ALA A 116 5.85 13.83 11.95
CA ALA A 116 4.96 13.62 10.81
C ALA A 116 3.95 14.76 10.70
N LYS A 117 3.31 15.18 11.80
CA LYS A 117 2.39 16.32 11.80
C LYS A 117 3.07 17.61 11.32
N ARG A 118 4.25 17.95 11.85
CA ARG A 118 5.01 19.15 11.45
C ARG A 118 5.39 19.12 9.96
N LEU A 119 5.83 17.97 9.45
CA LEU A 119 6.12 17.77 8.02
C LEU A 119 4.86 17.99 7.16
N ASN A 120 3.73 17.45 7.58
CA ASN A 120 2.45 17.63 6.90
C ASN A 120 1.95 19.09 6.93
N GLU A 121 2.15 19.80 8.05
CA GLU A 121 1.83 21.24 8.16
C GLU A 121 2.71 22.09 7.23
N ALA A 122 3.95 21.66 6.99
CA ALA A 122 4.86 22.24 6.00
C ALA A 122 4.60 21.80 4.55
N GLY A 123 3.55 21.01 4.30
CA GLY A 123 3.15 20.61 2.95
C GLY A 123 3.81 19.33 2.43
N ILE A 124 4.53 18.59 3.28
CA ILE A 124 5.18 17.32 2.94
C ILE A 124 4.22 16.19 3.29
N PHE A 125 3.62 15.59 2.26
CA PHE A 125 2.57 14.58 2.36
C PHE A 125 2.97 13.22 1.78
N SER A 126 4.11 13.10 1.10
CA SER A 126 4.60 11.83 0.54
C SER A 126 6.05 11.53 0.89
N PHE A 127 6.43 10.25 0.81
CA PHE A 127 7.81 9.81 0.93
C PHE A 127 8.69 10.44 -0.15
N ALA A 128 8.16 10.58 -1.37
CA ALA A 128 8.86 11.24 -2.48
C ALA A 128 9.20 12.71 -2.16
N GLN A 129 8.25 13.46 -1.59
CA GLN A 129 8.49 14.84 -1.17
C GLN A 129 9.53 14.92 -0.03
N LEU A 130 9.46 14.00 0.95
CA LEU A 130 10.43 13.95 2.03
C LEU A 130 11.85 13.60 1.52
N ALA A 131 11.94 12.72 0.54
CA ALA A 131 13.19 12.30 -0.10
C ALA A 131 13.92 13.40 -0.88
N GLU A 132 13.21 14.44 -1.31
CA GLU A 132 13.75 15.61 -2.03
C GLU A 132 14.33 16.68 -1.09
N LEU A 133 13.98 16.64 0.20
CA LEU A 133 14.47 17.60 1.17
C LEU A 133 15.94 17.35 1.54
N SER A 134 16.64 18.43 1.86
CA SER A 134 17.93 18.37 2.55
C SER A 134 17.75 18.16 4.05
N ALA A 135 18.77 17.60 4.72
CA ALA A 135 18.76 17.42 6.17
C ALA A 135 18.54 18.75 6.93
N ALA A 136 19.06 19.86 6.40
CA ALA A 136 18.84 21.19 6.96
C ALA A 136 17.37 21.63 6.88
N GLN A 137 16.73 21.45 5.73
CA GLN A 137 15.30 21.76 5.55
C GLN A 137 14.42 20.89 6.44
N VAL A 138 14.73 19.59 6.57
CA VAL A 138 14.00 18.70 7.48
C VAL A 138 14.11 19.22 8.92
N ARG A 139 15.33 19.56 9.39
CA ARG A 139 15.54 20.11 10.74
C ARG A 139 14.78 21.41 10.98
N GLU A 140 14.77 22.31 10.00
CA GLU A 140 14.05 23.57 10.07
C GLU A 140 12.53 23.35 10.20
N ILE A 141 11.97 22.45 9.39
CA ILE A 141 10.54 22.11 9.41
C ILE A 141 10.15 21.46 10.74
N ILE A 142 10.91 20.44 11.17
CA ILE A 142 10.54 19.68 12.36
C ILE A 142 10.96 20.36 13.65
N ASN A 143 11.82 21.38 13.62
CA ASN A 143 12.28 22.19 14.76
C ASN A 143 12.44 21.39 16.06
N PRO A 144 13.40 20.44 16.11
CA PRO A 144 13.61 19.58 17.27
C PRO A 144 14.20 20.38 18.44
N GLU A 145 13.97 19.91 19.66
CA GLU A 145 14.69 20.40 20.83
C GLU A 145 16.13 19.87 20.84
N GLU A 146 17.08 20.59 21.45
CA GLU A 146 18.51 20.20 21.46
C GLU A 146 18.79 18.81 22.05
N TRP A 147 17.93 18.34 22.96
CA TRP A 147 18.05 17.01 23.57
C TRP A 147 17.47 15.88 22.70
N GLN A 148 16.75 16.21 21.63
CA GLN A 148 16.15 15.23 20.72
C GLN A 148 17.18 14.79 19.68
N LYS A 149 17.70 13.57 19.85
CA LYS A 149 18.56 12.95 18.85
C LYS A 149 17.73 12.57 17.63
N ILE A 150 17.97 13.26 16.52
CA ILE A 150 17.34 12.99 15.23
C ILE A 150 18.40 12.76 14.16
N GLU A 151 18.04 11.95 13.17
CA GLU A 151 18.90 11.63 12.03
C GLU A 151 18.15 11.90 10.71
N PRO A 152 17.99 13.19 10.33
CA PRO A 152 17.29 13.57 9.10
C PRO A 152 17.85 12.87 7.85
N GLU A 153 19.16 12.65 7.81
CA GLU A 153 19.84 11.97 6.71
C GLU A 153 19.33 10.53 6.55
N SER A 154 19.13 9.82 7.66
CA SER A 154 18.54 8.48 7.69
C SER A 154 17.08 8.52 7.23
N TRP A 155 16.31 9.52 7.67
CA TRP A 155 14.92 9.67 7.26
C TRP A 155 14.77 9.91 5.76
N ILE A 156 15.60 10.78 5.19
CA ILE A 156 15.61 11.05 3.75
C ILE A 156 15.99 9.78 2.98
N ALA A 157 16.99 9.02 3.45
CA ALA A 157 17.39 7.77 2.81
C ALA A 157 16.28 6.71 2.85
N GLN A 158 15.61 6.54 3.98
CA GLN A 158 14.46 5.62 4.10
C GLN A 158 13.27 6.07 3.26
N ALA A 159 12.98 7.37 3.23
CA ALA A 159 11.92 7.92 2.40
C ALA A 159 12.16 7.67 0.90
N LYS A 160 13.42 7.70 0.44
CA LYS A 160 13.76 7.34 -0.95
C LYS A 160 13.41 5.88 -1.27
N VAL A 161 13.67 4.98 -0.33
CA VAL A 161 13.33 3.56 -0.47
C VAL A 161 11.82 3.37 -0.50
N LEU A 162 11.09 3.96 0.45
CA LEU A 162 9.64 3.85 0.54
C LEU A 162 8.89 4.55 -0.61
N ALA A 163 9.50 5.57 -1.22
CA ALA A 163 8.94 6.25 -2.39
C ALA A 163 9.00 5.40 -3.67
N ASN A 164 9.96 4.47 -3.75
CA ASN A 164 10.16 3.62 -4.91
C ASN A 164 10.69 2.23 -4.50
N PRO A 165 9.87 1.42 -3.81
CA PRO A 165 10.25 0.06 -3.44
C PRO A 165 10.41 -0.81 -4.69
N ASP A 166 11.26 -1.83 -4.61
CA ASP A 166 11.35 -2.82 -5.68
C ASP A 166 10.19 -3.84 -5.56
N HIS A 167 9.78 -4.37 -6.70
CA HIS A 167 8.79 -5.45 -6.79
C HIS A 167 9.45 -6.78 -6.43
N LEU A 168 9.45 -7.12 -5.14
CA LEU A 168 10.08 -8.36 -4.66
C LEU A 168 9.39 -9.61 -5.21
N GLU A 169 8.11 -9.51 -5.57
CA GLU A 169 7.31 -10.54 -6.22
C GLU A 169 7.80 -10.93 -7.63
N ASP A 170 8.68 -10.11 -8.25
CA ASP A 170 9.31 -10.45 -9.53
C ASP A 170 10.34 -11.58 -9.39
N ILE A 171 10.82 -11.85 -8.16
CA ILE A 171 11.75 -12.94 -7.87
C ILE A 171 10.97 -14.26 -7.79
N ASN A 172 11.44 -15.26 -8.52
CA ASN A 172 10.78 -16.56 -8.57
C ASN A 172 10.76 -17.24 -7.19
N GLY A 173 9.55 -17.54 -6.71
CA GLY A 173 9.30 -18.15 -5.41
C GLY A 173 9.00 -17.15 -4.30
N ILE A 174 9.07 -15.84 -4.55
CA ILE A 174 8.52 -14.81 -3.67
C ILE A 174 7.12 -14.47 -4.18
N GLY A 175 6.08 -15.06 -3.57
CA GLY A 175 4.71 -14.63 -3.82
C GLY A 175 4.34 -13.39 -3.01
N ASP A 176 3.18 -12.79 -3.29
CA ASP A 176 2.66 -11.59 -2.62
C ASP A 176 2.74 -11.67 -1.08
N GLU A 177 2.44 -12.84 -0.50
CA GLU A 177 2.49 -13.05 0.95
C GLU A 177 3.92 -12.93 1.49
N TYR A 178 4.90 -13.51 0.80
CA TYR A 178 6.30 -13.43 1.20
C TYR A 178 6.85 -12.02 0.98
N ALA A 179 6.52 -11.37 -0.14
CA ALA A 179 6.84 -9.97 -0.37
C ALA A 179 6.26 -9.07 0.73
N GLN A 180 5.01 -9.29 1.15
CA GLN A 180 4.39 -8.54 2.23
C GLN A 180 5.10 -8.77 3.58
N ARG A 181 5.46 -10.01 3.92
CA ARG A 181 6.22 -10.32 5.14
C ARG A 181 7.61 -9.66 5.13
N LEU A 182 8.28 -9.64 3.98
CA LEU A 182 9.56 -8.97 3.79
C LEU A 182 9.43 -7.45 3.97
N ASN A 183 8.42 -6.83 3.36
CA ASN A 183 8.14 -5.41 3.52
C ASN A 183 7.84 -5.06 4.99
N GLN A 184 7.04 -5.87 5.68
CA GLN A 184 6.79 -5.71 7.13
C GLN A 184 8.06 -5.83 7.98
N ALA A 185 9.05 -6.59 7.52
CA ALA A 185 10.35 -6.72 8.16
C ALA A 185 11.36 -5.64 7.73
N GLY A 186 10.94 -4.64 6.94
CA GLY A 186 11.76 -3.53 6.48
C GLY A 186 12.60 -3.81 5.24
N ILE A 187 12.33 -4.91 4.53
CA ILE A 187 13.01 -5.28 3.29
C ILE A 187 12.10 -4.89 2.13
N TYR A 188 12.42 -3.78 1.48
CA TYR A 188 11.64 -3.19 0.38
C TYR A 188 12.37 -3.19 -0.96
N THR A 189 13.65 -3.57 -0.98
CA THR A 189 14.50 -3.50 -2.18
C THR A 189 15.28 -4.77 -2.39
N PHE A 190 15.68 -5.03 -3.63
CA PHE A 190 16.56 -6.15 -3.97
C PHE A 190 17.89 -6.07 -3.22
N ALA A 191 18.43 -4.86 -3.03
CA ALA A 191 19.67 -4.64 -2.28
C ALA A 191 19.53 -5.05 -0.80
N GLN A 192 18.44 -4.64 -0.14
CA GLN A 192 18.16 -5.02 1.25
C GLN A 192 17.92 -6.53 1.39
N LEU A 193 17.29 -7.17 0.39
CA LEU A 193 17.08 -8.62 0.38
C LEU A 193 18.42 -9.37 0.33
N ILE A 194 19.36 -8.89 -0.49
CA ILE A 194 20.72 -9.45 -0.57
C ILE A 194 21.48 -9.26 0.75
N GLU A 195 21.39 -8.08 1.35
CA GLU A 195 22.06 -7.74 2.61
C GLU A 195 21.53 -8.56 3.79
N ALA A 196 20.23 -8.80 3.85
CA ALA A 196 19.62 -9.61 4.90
C ALA A 196 20.19 -11.03 4.93
N GLY A 197 20.46 -11.63 3.76
CA GLY A 197 21.05 -12.95 3.64
C GLY A 197 20.06 -14.09 3.94
N PRO A 198 20.41 -15.34 3.60
CA PRO A 198 19.44 -16.43 3.52
C PRO A 198 18.84 -16.82 4.87
N GLU A 199 19.63 -16.78 5.95
CA GLU A 199 19.15 -17.11 7.29
C GLU A 199 18.11 -16.12 7.81
N ARG A 200 18.33 -14.83 7.60
CA ARG A 200 17.38 -13.80 7.99
C ARG A 200 16.09 -13.91 7.19
N LEU A 201 16.20 -14.20 5.89
CA LEU A 201 15.04 -14.43 5.03
C LEU A 201 14.22 -15.64 5.50
N ARG A 202 14.86 -16.76 5.86
CA ARG A 202 14.15 -17.92 6.45
C ARG A 202 13.39 -17.54 7.73
N GLN A 203 14.01 -16.73 8.59
CA GLN A 203 13.38 -16.27 9.85
C GLN A 203 12.20 -15.32 9.62
N ILE A 204 12.30 -14.41 8.64
CA ILE A 204 11.22 -13.46 8.33
C ILE A 204 10.05 -14.19 7.67
N ILE A 205 10.35 -15.07 6.72
CA ILE A 205 9.31 -15.82 6.01
C ILE A 205 8.63 -16.81 6.93
N ASP A 206 9.36 -17.44 7.87
CA ASP A 206 8.84 -18.47 8.78
C ASP A 206 7.98 -19.51 8.04
N PRO A 207 8.58 -20.26 7.10
CA PRO A 207 7.84 -21.18 6.25
C PRO A 207 7.34 -22.39 7.05
N GLU A 208 6.17 -22.88 6.66
CA GLU A 208 5.67 -24.15 7.19
C GLU A 208 6.64 -25.30 6.85
N LYS A 209 6.67 -26.36 7.66
CA LYS A 209 7.62 -27.49 7.46
C LYS A 209 7.52 -28.15 6.08
N TRP A 210 6.37 -28.05 5.43
CA TRP A 210 6.13 -28.60 4.10
C TRP A 210 6.44 -27.62 2.97
N GLN A 211 6.62 -26.32 3.27
CA GLN A 211 6.99 -25.29 2.31
C GLN A 211 8.50 -25.37 2.09
N LYS A 212 8.89 -25.70 0.85
CA LYS A 212 10.29 -25.64 0.43
C LYS A 212 10.55 -24.25 -0.14
N ILE A 213 11.32 -23.45 0.59
CA ILE A 213 11.82 -22.16 0.13
C ILE A 213 13.32 -22.24 -0.13
N GLU A 214 13.80 -21.47 -1.10
CA GLU A 214 15.22 -21.41 -1.47
C GLU A 214 15.72 -19.95 -1.49
N PRO A 215 15.94 -19.33 -0.32
CA PRO A 215 16.38 -17.93 -0.21
C PRO A 215 17.70 -17.64 -0.94
N GLU A 216 18.56 -18.64 -1.10
CA GLU A 216 19.79 -18.53 -1.87
C GLU A 216 19.52 -18.22 -3.36
N SER A 217 18.46 -18.80 -3.94
CA SER A 217 18.02 -18.49 -5.30
C SER A 217 17.48 -17.07 -5.38
N TRP A 218 16.68 -16.66 -4.39
CA TRP A 218 16.13 -15.30 -4.33
C TRP A 218 17.21 -14.24 -4.30
N ILE A 219 18.26 -14.43 -3.49
CA ILE A 219 19.41 -13.53 -3.43
C ILE A 219 20.17 -13.51 -4.77
N THR A 220 20.28 -14.66 -5.43
CA THR A 220 20.95 -14.74 -6.73
C THR A 220 20.21 -13.96 -7.80
N GLU A 221 18.89 -14.09 -7.85
CA GLU A 221 18.03 -13.37 -8.78
C GLU A 221 17.94 -11.87 -8.47
N ALA A 222 17.85 -11.50 -7.19
CA ALA A 222 17.91 -10.11 -6.74
C ALA A 222 19.18 -9.39 -7.23
N ARG A 223 20.35 -10.08 -7.23
CA ARG A 223 21.60 -9.52 -7.78
C ARG A 223 21.49 -9.24 -9.27
N GLN A 224 20.79 -10.09 -10.01
CA GLN A 224 20.57 -9.89 -11.45
C GLN A 224 19.68 -8.67 -11.69
N PHE A 225 18.61 -8.50 -10.92
CA PHE A 225 17.76 -7.31 -10.99
C PHE A 225 18.53 -6.02 -10.67
N VAL A 226 19.37 -6.01 -9.64
CA VAL A 226 20.23 -4.85 -9.32
C VAL A 226 21.18 -4.51 -10.48
N ALA A 227 21.79 -5.53 -11.11
CA ALA A 227 22.65 -5.34 -12.26
C ALA A 227 21.88 -4.77 -13.47
N GLN A 228 20.70 -5.32 -13.77
CA GLN A 228 19.85 -4.84 -14.86
C GLN A 228 19.39 -3.39 -14.64
N LYS A 229 18.98 -3.03 -13.42
CA LYS A 229 18.57 -1.67 -13.07
C LYS A 229 19.71 -0.66 -13.26
N SER A 230 20.93 -1.08 -12.92
CA SER A 230 22.15 -0.29 -13.13
C SER A 230 22.46 -0.09 -14.63
N ASP A 231 22.34 -1.15 -15.42
CA ASP A 231 22.54 -1.10 -16.88
C ASP A 231 21.49 -0.24 -17.59
N GLN A 232 20.24 -0.28 -17.13
CA GLN A 232 19.16 0.56 -17.66
C GLN A 232 19.39 2.03 -17.33
N ALA A 233 19.80 2.35 -16.10
CA ALA A 233 20.14 3.71 -15.71
C ALA A 233 21.31 4.26 -16.55
N ALA A 234 22.31 3.44 -16.86
CA ALA A 234 23.46 3.83 -17.68
C ALA A 234 23.13 4.03 -19.17
N LYS A 235 22.08 3.37 -19.69
CA LYS A 235 21.65 3.52 -21.09
C LYS A 235 20.63 4.65 -21.31
N GLY A 236 19.97 5.10 -20.24
CA GLY A 236 18.96 6.16 -20.27
C GLY A 236 19.49 7.56 -19.92
N ALA A 237 20.74 7.68 -19.49
CA ALA A 237 21.45 8.94 -19.22
C ALA A 237 22.31 9.35 -20.42
#